data_AF-A0AAD6CFH4-F1
#
_entry.id   AF-A0AAD6CFH4-F1
#
_cell.length_a   1.000
_cell.length_b   1.000
_cell.length_c   1.000
_cell.angle_alpha   90.00
_cell.angle_beta   90.00
_cell.angle_gamma   90.00
#
_symmetry.space_group_name_H-M   'P 1'
#
loop_
_entity.id
_entity.type
_entity.pdbx_description
1 polymer ?
#
loop_
_entity_poly.entity_id
_entity_poly.type
_entity_poly.pdbx_seq_one_letter_code
_entity_poly.pdbx_strand_id
1 'polypeptide(L)'
;MEMVEEPLRYSGYQARGKKILEWVNNPSASGCFIEACNVTWNELNDWASVGEAQTDPNSIEHREIVTDAQQRKVKGPWTLNDISSREVSPGGTAGKWNLWESFIAPGNLYITNMFRESGYHASQIAQVLYERQHPIRTLKHVIVIDVVNEDTIQFCEDELFTANNALVWPPPRPQTFVYGSAEYEGLVGTRLGTTVTYLVLGAFARGTHRISQITVEHPYRACIMIRFDIEDLNSISSPSSKGSSPGSKRRQTSDDDEEYVEGPRKRRKSPGNTDPEHYSGPARRTRKPVGGYTVLPDGRIRKPPY
;
A
#
# COMPACT_ATOMS: atom_id res chain seq x y z
N MET A 1 -25.81 -8.69 32.80
CA MET A 1 -24.80 -7.61 32.80
C MET A 1 -24.60 -7.25 31.34
N GLU A 2 -25.35 -6.28 30.83
CA GLU A 2 -25.16 -5.78 29.46
C GLU A 2 -23.76 -5.17 29.39
N MET A 3 -22.93 -5.69 28.49
CA MET A 3 -21.66 -5.04 28.17
C MET A 3 -22.01 -3.77 27.41
N VAL A 4 -21.95 -2.63 28.09
CA VAL A 4 -22.00 -1.33 27.43
C VAL A 4 -20.71 -1.23 26.63
N GLU A 5 -20.83 -1.39 25.31
CA GLU A 5 -19.71 -1.24 24.40
C GLU A 5 -19.23 0.22 24.48
N GLU A 6 -17.99 0.43 24.95
CA GLU A 6 -17.44 1.78 25.06
C GLU A 6 -17.41 2.44 23.67
N PRO A 7 -17.77 3.73 23.57
CA PRO A 7 -17.78 4.43 22.30
C PRO A 7 -16.38 4.45 21.69
N LEU A 8 -16.28 4.16 20.40
CA LEU A 8 -15.02 4.19 19.65
C LEU A 8 -14.43 5.61 19.66
N ARG A 9 -13.18 5.74 20.12
CA ARG A 9 -12.46 7.02 20.23
C ARG A 9 -12.37 7.76 18.90
N TYR A 10 -12.21 7.04 17.79
CA TYR A 10 -12.07 7.60 16.44
C TYR A 10 -13.23 7.21 15.52
N SER A 11 -14.43 7.07 16.09
CA SER A 11 -15.70 6.91 15.37
C SER A 11 -15.60 5.98 14.15
N GLY A 12 -15.91 6.49 12.94
CA GLY A 12 -15.94 5.72 11.70
C GLY A 12 -14.57 5.23 11.23
N TYR A 13 -13.48 5.96 11.51
CA TYR A 13 -12.13 5.50 11.17
C TYR A 13 -11.79 4.23 11.95
N GLN A 14 -11.97 4.26 13.27
CA GLN A 14 -11.71 3.08 14.12
C GLN A 14 -12.61 1.91 13.74
N ALA A 15 -13.90 2.15 13.47
CA ALA A 15 -14.83 1.09 13.06
C ALA A 15 -14.42 0.41 11.75
N ARG A 16 -14.04 1.21 10.73
CA ARG A 16 -13.51 0.68 9.46
C ARG A 16 -12.22 -0.09 9.68
N GLY A 17 -11.29 0.47 10.46
CA GLY A 17 -10.03 -0.17 10.79
C GLY A 17 -10.21 -1.53 11.45
N LYS A 18 -11.03 -1.61 12.51
CA LYS A 18 -11.37 -2.88 13.18
C LYS A 18 -11.91 -3.93 12.21
N LYS A 19 -12.84 -3.54 11.32
CA LYS A 19 -13.41 -4.44 10.32
C LYS A 19 -12.35 -4.97 9.34
N ILE A 20 -11.45 -4.11 8.87
CA ILE A 20 -10.36 -4.54 7.97
C ILE A 20 -9.39 -5.46 8.71
N LEU A 21 -9.05 -5.15 9.97
CA LEU A 21 -8.19 -5.98 10.80
C LEU A 21 -8.81 -7.34 11.10
N GLU A 22 -10.13 -7.43 11.25
CA GLU A 22 -10.83 -8.72 11.34
C GLU A 22 -10.51 -9.60 10.13
N TRP A 23 -10.55 -9.03 8.91
CA TRP A 23 -10.19 -9.76 7.69
C TRP A 23 -8.73 -10.19 7.66
N VAL A 24 -7.81 -9.34 8.14
CA VAL A 24 -6.38 -9.64 8.19
C VAL A 24 -6.11 -10.80 9.12
N ASN A 25 -6.74 -10.80 10.31
CA ASN A 25 -6.42 -11.76 11.36
C ASN A 25 -7.16 -13.09 11.24
N ASN A 26 -8.37 -13.09 10.68
CA ASN A 26 -9.24 -14.27 10.67
C ASN A 26 -9.39 -14.83 9.25
N PRO A 27 -8.78 -16.00 8.94
CA PRO A 27 -8.95 -16.68 7.66
C PRO A 27 -10.40 -16.98 7.30
N SER A 28 -11.25 -17.19 8.30
CA SER A 28 -12.67 -17.51 8.15
C SER A 28 -13.58 -16.27 8.21
N ALA A 29 -13.02 -15.05 8.25
CA ALA A 29 -13.83 -13.83 8.27
C ALA A 29 -14.71 -13.75 7.01
N SER A 30 -16.02 -13.68 7.22
CA SER A 30 -16.99 -13.50 6.14
C SER A 30 -17.01 -12.07 5.62
N GLY A 31 -17.36 -11.88 4.35
CA GLY A 31 -17.60 -10.55 3.78
C GLY A 31 -16.35 -9.74 3.42
N CYS A 32 -15.16 -10.33 3.53
CA CYS A 32 -13.95 -9.75 2.94
C CYS A 32 -13.97 -9.94 1.42
N PHE A 33 -14.04 -8.84 0.69
CA PHE A 33 -14.04 -8.80 -0.79
C PHE A 33 -12.64 -8.65 -1.40
N ILE A 34 -11.60 -8.61 -0.56
CA ILE A 34 -10.21 -8.57 -1.02
C ILE A 34 -9.75 -10.00 -1.26
N GLU A 35 -9.49 -10.30 -2.53
CA GLU A 35 -8.93 -11.55 -3.02
C GLU A 35 -7.40 -11.45 -3.13
N ALA A 36 -6.74 -12.61 -3.25
CA ALA A 36 -5.31 -12.65 -3.55
C ALA A 36 -5.03 -11.92 -4.88
N CYS A 37 -3.96 -11.14 -4.93
CA CYS A 37 -3.60 -10.42 -6.14
C CYS A 37 -3.23 -11.42 -7.24
N ASN A 38 -3.93 -11.34 -8.37
CA ASN A 38 -3.66 -12.15 -9.57
C ASN A 38 -3.10 -11.33 -10.74
N VAL A 39 -2.86 -10.03 -10.53
CA VAL A 39 -2.31 -9.14 -11.55
C VAL A 39 -0.86 -9.52 -11.79
N THR A 40 -0.50 -9.72 -13.05
CA THR A 40 0.87 -10.01 -13.45
C THR A 40 1.61 -8.74 -13.88
N TRP A 41 2.94 -8.81 -13.93
CA TRP A 41 3.74 -7.73 -14.50
C TRP A 41 3.32 -7.38 -15.94
N ASN A 42 3.10 -8.40 -16.77
CA ASN A 42 2.74 -8.18 -18.18
C ASN A 42 1.41 -7.42 -18.28
N GLU A 43 0.39 -7.83 -17.52
CA GLU A 43 -0.89 -7.13 -17.49
C GLU A 43 -0.76 -5.68 -16.99
N LEU A 44 0.05 -5.44 -15.94
CA LEU A 44 0.32 -4.10 -15.45
C LEU A 44 0.98 -3.22 -16.53
N ASN A 45 2.03 -3.75 -17.18
CA ASN A 45 2.82 -3.05 -18.18
C ASN A 45 2.06 -2.85 -19.51
N ASP A 46 1.17 -3.78 -19.86
CA ASP A 46 0.28 -3.68 -21.02
C ASP A 46 -0.81 -2.62 -20.79
N TRP A 47 -1.29 -2.45 -19.55
CA TRP A 47 -2.23 -1.38 -19.21
C TRP A 47 -1.57 0.00 -19.18
N ALA A 48 -0.38 0.10 -18.60
CA ALA A 48 0.37 1.34 -18.54
C ALA A 48 1.86 1.02 -18.51
N SER A 49 2.61 1.55 -19.48
CA SER A 49 4.05 1.37 -19.56
C SER A 49 4.69 1.73 -18.21
N VAL A 50 5.40 0.77 -17.62
CA VAL A 50 6.11 0.97 -16.36
C VAL A 50 7.55 1.35 -16.69
N GLY A 51 7.96 2.55 -16.28
CA GLY A 51 9.37 2.92 -16.24
C GLY A 51 10.06 2.17 -15.11
N GLU A 52 11.20 1.55 -15.38
CA GLU A 52 12.03 0.85 -14.39
C GLU A 52 13.47 1.29 -14.56
N ALA A 53 14.09 1.79 -13.49
CA ALA A 53 15.48 2.22 -13.50
C ALA A 53 16.20 1.80 -12.21
N GLN A 54 17.37 1.18 -12.34
CA GLN A 54 18.27 1.01 -11.21
C GLN A 54 18.75 2.38 -10.74
N THR A 55 18.75 2.60 -9.43
CA THR A 55 19.15 3.87 -8.83
C THR A 55 20.10 3.65 -7.66
N ASP A 56 20.91 4.67 -7.35
CA ASP A 56 21.65 4.72 -6.10
C ASP A 56 20.82 5.53 -5.09
N PRO A 57 20.65 5.08 -3.84
CA PRO A 57 19.88 5.82 -2.86
C PRO A 57 20.38 7.25 -2.64
N ASN A 58 21.67 7.55 -2.82
CA ASN A 58 22.20 8.92 -2.70
C ASN A 58 21.90 9.81 -3.93
N SER A 59 21.43 9.22 -5.03
CA SER A 59 20.99 9.93 -6.23
C SER A 59 19.49 10.26 -6.24
N ILE A 60 18.74 9.76 -5.24
CA ILE A 60 17.31 10.01 -5.08
C ILE A 60 17.10 11.47 -4.63
N GLU A 61 16.30 12.23 -5.38
CA GLU A 61 15.99 13.63 -5.07
C GLU A 61 15.13 13.78 -3.79
N HIS A 62 14.39 12.72 -3.43
CA HIS A 62 13.62 12.61 -2.20
C HIS A 62 14.53 12.43 -0.97
N ARG A 63 14.93 13.55 -0.36
CA ARG A 63 15.84 13.58 0.80
C ARG A 63 15.35 12.78 1.99
N GLU A 64 14.04 12.68 2.16
CA GLU A 64 13.35 11.92 3.19
C GLU A 64 13.57 10.41 3.00
N ILE A 65 13.53 9.90 1.75
CA ILE A 65 13.89 8.50 1.43
C ILE A 65 15.34 8.26 1.79
N VAL A 66 16.24 9.14 1.36
CA VAL A 66 17.68 9.03 1.63
C VAL A 66 17.93 8.97 3.14
N THR A 67 17.28 9.85 3.90
CA THR A 67 17.44 9.97 5.34
C THR A 67 16.93 8.73 6.07
N ASP A 68 15.71 8.28 5.77
CA ASP A 68 15.15 7.07 6.37
C ASP A 68 15.97 5.83 6.00
N ALA A 69 16.38 5.70 4.72
CA ALA A 69 17.23 4.61 4.26
C ALA A 69 18.56 4.54 5.00
N GLN A 70 19.21 5.69 5.24
CA GLN A 70 20.46 5.76 5.99
C GLN A 70 20.26 5.39 7.47
N GLN A 71 19.23 5.94 8.11
CA GLN A 71 18.90 5.65 9.51
C GLN A 71 18.61 4.16 9.73
N ARG A 72 17.86 3.56 8.81
CA ARG A 72 17.49 2.14 8.85
C ARG A 72 18.50 1.22 8.17
N LYS A 73 19.61 1.76 7.65
CA LYS A 73 20.69 1.03 6.97
C LYS A 73 20.16 0.13 5.84
N VAL A 74 19.19 0.64 5.07
CA VAL A 74 18.58 -0.06 3.94
C VAL A 74 19.63 -0.27 2.85
N LYS A 75 19.86 -1.52 2.50
CA LYS A 75 20.81 -1.92 1.45
C LYS A 75 20.08 -2.04 0.12
N GLY A 76 20.82 -1.84 -0.97
CA GLY A 76 20.32 -2.08 -2.32
C GLY A 76 20.26 -3.56 -2.72
N PRO A 77 20.00 -3.85 -4.00
CA PRO A 77 19.81 -2.87 -5.09
C PRO A 77 18.55 -2.02 -4.91
N TRP A 78 18.55 -0.82 -5.50
CA TRP A 78 17.38 0.07 -5.50
C TRP A 78 16.83 0.20 -6.93
N THR A 79 15.51 0.18 -7.04
CA THR A 79 14.80 0.36 -8.31
C THR A 79 13.77 1.46 -8.17
N LEU A 80 13.86 2.48 -9.02
CA LEU A 80 12.79 3.43 -9.27
C LEU A 80 11.79 2.80 -10.23
N ASN A 81 10.51 2.87 -9.89
CA ASN A 81 9.41 2.53 -10.78
C ASN A 81 8.48 3.72 -10.91
N ASP A 82 8.12 4.07 -12.14
CA ASP A 82 7.14 5.11 -12.44
C ASP A 82 6.07 4.60 -13.42
N ILE A 83 4.84 5.05 -13.20
CA ILE A 83 3.72 4.80 -14.11
C ILE A 83 3.03 6.12 -14.33
N SER A 84 2.96 6.55 -15.59
CA SER A 84 2.14 7.68 -16.01
C SER A 84 1.26 7.24 -17.16
N SER A 85 -0.05 7.17 -16.92
CA SER A 85 -1.02 6.81 -17.95
C SER A 85 -2.13 7.85 -18.06
N ARG A 86 -2.52 8.18 -19.29
CA ARG A 86 -3.75 8.91 -19.61
C ARG A 86 -4.85 7.97 -20.10
N GLU A 87 -4.54 6.68 -20.20
CA GLU A 87 -5.43 5.66 -20.71
C GLU A 87 -6.44 5.24 -19.65
N VAL A 88 -7.63 4.91 -20.14
CA VAL A 88 -8.72 4.40 -19.30
C VAL A 88 -8.39 2.97 -18.97
N SER A 89 -8.43 2.58 -17.69
CA SER A 89 -8.44 1.16 -17.40
C SER A 89 -9.70 0.48 -17.92
N PRO A 90 -9.69 -0.85 -18.07
CA PRO A 90 -10.92 -1.62 -18.15
C PRO A 90 -11.87 -1.20 -17.01
N GLY A 91 -13.08 -0.74 -17.35
CA GLY A 91 -14.10 -0.27 -16.39
C GLY A 91 -13.93 1.17 -15.85
N GLY A 92 -12.98 1.96 -16.36
CA GLY A 92 -12.75 3.34 -15.94
C GLY A 92 -13.50 4.41 -16.77
N THR A 93 -13.43 5.67 -16.34
CA THR A 93 -13.87 6.83 -17.14
C THR A 93 -12.68 7.50 -17.81
N ALA A 94 -12.82 7.87 -19.09
CA ALA A 94 -11.74 8.43 -19.89
C ALA A 94 -11.27 9.83 -19.47
N GLY A 95 -9.98 10.12 -19.66
CA GLY A 95 -9.45 11.49 -19.71
C GLY A 95 -8.82 12.04 -18.43
N LYS A 96 -8.44 11.19 -17.48
CA LYS A 96 -7.73 11.61 -16.25
C LYS A 96 -6.48 10.77 -16.03
N TRP A 97 -5.50 11.36 -15.37
CA TRP A 97 -4.16 10.82 -15.23
C TRP A 97 -4.13 9.72 -14.17
N ASN A 98 -3.34 8.69 -14.36
CA ASN A 98 -2.88 7.81 -13.28
C ASN A 98 -1.40 8.09 -13.09
N LEU A 99 -0.98 8.24 -11.83
CA LEU A 99 0.41 8.51 -11.47
C LEU A 99 0.81 7.58 -10.35
N TRP A 100 1.85 6.80 -10.58
CA TRP A 100 2.54 6.02 -9.57
C TRP A 100 4.02 6.34 -9.62
N GLU A 101 4.64 6.48 -8.46
CA GLU A 101 6.08 6.50 -8.34
C GLU A 101 6.49 5.81 -7.03
N SER A 102 7.49 4.95 -7.13
CA SER A 102 7.99 4.20 -5.98
C SER A 102 9.46 3.87 -6.12
N PHE A 103 10.12 3.75 -4.97
CA PHE A 103 11.47 3.23 -4.85
C PHE A 103 11.42 1.90 -4.09
N ILE A 104 12.04 0.87 -4.65
CA ILE A 104 12.01 -0.49 -4.10
C ILE A 104 13.43 -0.91 -3.76
N ALA A 105 13.59 -1.45 -2.56
CA ALA A 105 14.81 -2.10 -2.08
C ALA A 105 14.43 -3.37 -1.31
N PRO A 106 15.38 -4.30 -1.05
CA PRO A 106 15.11 -5.48 -0.25
C PRO A 106 14.40 -5.14 1.07
N GLY A 107 13.21 -5.72 1.26
CA GLY A 107 12.33 -5.48 2.41
C GLY A 107 11.61 -4.13 2.49
N ASN A 108 11.80 -3.22 1.52
CA ASN A 108 11.33 -1.84 1.61
C ASN A 108 10.64 -1.38 0.32
N LEU A 109 9.45 -0.82 0.46
CA LEU A 109 8.71 -0.16 -0.61
C LEU A 109 8.42 1.28 -0.19
N TYR A 110 9.03 2.25 -0.87
CA TYR A 110 8.75 3.67 -0.70
C TYR A 110 7.81 4.11 -1.81
N ILE A 111 6.71 4.78 -1.49
CA ILE A 111 5.70 5.27 -2.43
C ILE A 111 5.67 6.79 -2.30
N THR A 112 6.03 7.50 -3.37
CA THR A 112 6.07 8.97 -3.43
C THR A 112 4.86 9.53 -4.16
N ASN A 113 4.35 8.81 -5.17
CA ASN A 113 3.15 9.19 -5.88
C ASN A 113 2.16 8.02 -5.98
N MET A 114 0.90 8.31 -5.66
CA MET A 114 -0.19 7.33 -5.72
C MET A 114 -1.51 8.03 -6.06
N PHE A 115 -1.72 8.27 -7.34
CA PHE A 115 -2.96 8.82 -7.89
C PHE A 115 -3.58 7.84 -8.89
N ARG A 116 -4.84 7.49 -8.64
CA ARG A 116 -5.59 6.55 -9.46
C ARG A 116 -6.97 7.11 -9.74
N GLU A 117 -7.26 7.39 -10.99
CA GLU A 117 -8.63 7.57 -11.45
C GLU A 117 -9.25 6.22 -11.85
N SER A 118 -8.48 5.42 -12.60
CA SER A 118 -8.88 4.11 -13.10
C SER A 118 -7.66 3.18 -13.06
N GLY A 119 -7.85 1.87 -13.15
CA GLY A 119 -6.71 0.94 -13.21
C GLY A 119 -6.80 -0.20 -12.23
N TYR A 120 -5.70 -0.92 -12.17
CA TYR A 120 -5.39 -1.74 -11.01
C TYR A 120 -5.39 -0.88 -9.75
N HIS A 121 -5.80 -1.48 -8.63
CA HIS A 121 -5.75 -0.81 -7.34
C HIS A 121 -4.29 -0.56 -6.95
N ALA A 122 -4.05 0.52 -6.20
CA ALA A 122 -2.71 0.86 -5.70
C ALA A 122 -2.05 -0.29 -4.93
N SER A 123 -2.82 -1.08 -4.17
CA SER A 123 -2.33 -2.29 -3.49
C SER A 123 -1.82 -3.35 -4.47
N GLN A 124 -2.48 -3.54 -5.61
CA GLN A 124 -2.08 -4.47 -6.65
C GLN A 124 -0.82 -3.97 -7.38
N ILE A 125 -0.77 -2.67 -7.71
CA ILE A 125 0.42 -2.05 -8.32
C ILE A 125 1.63 -2.22 -7.39
N ALA A 126 1.49 -1.86 -6.12
CA ALA A 126 2.53 -2.05 -5.10
C ALA A 126 3.03 -3.49 -5.03
N GLN A 127 2.12 -4.46 -5.02
CA GLN A 127 2.48 -5.88 -4.96
C GLN A 127 3.25 -6.31 -6.20
N VAL A 128 2.71 -6.04 -7.40
CA VAL A 128 3.31 -6.46 -8.67
C VAL A 128 4.71 -5.88 -8.85
N LEU A 129 4.87 -4.59 -8.56
CA LEU A 129 6.17 -3.94 -8.64
C LEU A 129 7.14 -4.57 -7.65
N TYR A 130 6.77 -4.73 -6.38
CA TYR A 130 7.64 -5.37 -5.40
C TYR A 130 8.02 -6.80 -5.79
N GLU A 131 7.05 -7.63 -6.20
CA GLU A 131 7.26 -9.03 -6.60
C GLU A 131 8.15 -9.19 -7.83
N ARG A 132 8.19 -8.18 -8.69
CA ARG A 132 9.11 -8.17 -9.84
C ARG A 132 10.57 -8.12 -9.41
N GLN A 133 10.88 -7.45 -8.30
CA GLN A 133 12.27 -7.31 -7.83
C GLN A 133 12.61 -8.25 -6.66
N HIS A 134 11.66 -8.55 -5.78
CA HIS A 134 11.88 -9.33 -4.56
C HIS A 134 10.69 -10.23 -4.22
N PRO A 135 10.88 -11.42 -3.63
CA PRO A 135 9.76 -12.26 -3.20
C PRO A 135 8.87 -11.53 -2.18
N ILE A 136 7.55 -11.51 -2.34
CA ILE A 136 6.64 -10.72 -1.49
C ILE A 136 6.80 -10.97 0.01
N ARG A 137 7.13 -12.20 0.42
CA ARG A 137 7.45 -12.58 1.81
C ARG A 137 8.59 -11.79 2.45
N THR A 138 9.44 -11.16 1.65
CA THR A 138 10.53 -10.33 2.16
C THR A 138 10.09 -8.91 2.48
N LEU A 139 8.91 -8.45 2.04
CA LEU A 139 8.42 -7.10 2.32
C LEU A 139 8.21 -6.92 3.84
N LYS A 140 8.88 -5.91 4.40
CA LYS A 140 8.81 -5.57 5.84
C LYS A 140 8.32 -4.16 6.09
N HIS A 141 8.54 -3.24 5.16
CA HIS A 141 8.17 -1.85 5.33
C HIS A 141 7.53 -1.29 4.07
N VAL A 142 6.36 -0.68 4.23
CA VAL A 142 5.75 0.19 3.22
C VAL A 142 5.78 1.61 3.77
N ILE A 143 6.43 2.51 3.05
CA ILE A 143 6.64 3.90 3.46
C ILE A 143 5.95 4.78 2.43
N VAL A 144 4.92 5.51 2.85
CA VAL A 144 4.24 6.50 2.00
C VAL A 144 4.76 7.87 2.36
N ILE A 145 5.16 8.62 1.35
CA ILE A 145 5.85 9.90 1.46
C ILE A 145 5.01 10.99 0.80
N ASP A 146 5.20 12.23 1.23
CA ASP A 146 4.46 13.41 0.76
C ASP A 146 2.95 13.16 0.84
N VAL A 147 2.50 12.68 2.00
CA VAL A 147 1.10 12.34 2.23
C VAL A 147 0.26 13.61 2.14
N VAL A 148 -0.47 13.74 1.03
CA VAL A 148 -1.43 14.84 0.77
C VAL A 148 -2.87 14.33 0.63
N ASN A 149 -3.12 13.05 0.94
CA ASN A 149 -4.44 12.47 0.88
C ASN A 149 -5.36 13.12 1.94
N GLU A 150 -6.40 13.84 1.51
CA GLU A 150 -7.28 14.63 2.38
C GLU A 150 -7.88 13.78 3.53
N ASP A 151 -8.38 12.58 3.25
CA ASP A 151 -8.95 11.68 4.29
C ASP A 151 -7.92 11.32 5.37
N THR A 152 -6.70 10.97 4.97
CA THR A 152 -5.64 10.57 5.91
C THR A 152 -5.06 11.77 6.67
N ILE A 153 -4.81 12.89 5.97
CA ILE A 153 -4.32 14.11 6.61
C ILE A 153 -5.36 14.66 7.58
N GLN A 154 -6.63 14.72 7.18
CA GLN A 154 -7.69 15.21 8.05
C GLN A 154 -7.81 14.35 9.31
N PHE A 155 -7.78 13.02 9.19
CA PHE A 155 -7.74 12.16 10.37
C PHE A 155 -6.53 12.45 11.27
N CYS A 156 -5.36 12.65 10.69
CA CYS A 156 -4.16 12.98 11.46
C CYS A 156 -4.30 14.33 12.19
N GLU A 157 -4.74 15.37 11.50
CA GLU A 157 -4.83 16.75 11.99
C GLU A 157 -5.97 16.93 13.01
N ASP A 158 -7.17 16.50 12.64
CA ASP A 158 -8.39 16.86 13.34
C ASP A 158 -8.73 15.88 14.48
N GLU A 159 -8.28 14.63 14.37
CA GLU A 159 -8.67 13.57 15.31
C GLU A 159 -7.48 12.98 16.07
N LEU A 160 -6.41 12.58 15.39
CA LEU A 160 -5.29 11.86 16.01
C LEU A 160 -4.33 12.78 16.79
N PHE A 161 -3.78 13.81 16.14
CA PHE A 161 -2.75 14.68 16.72
C PHE A 161 -3.33 15.89 17.45
N THR A 162 -4.24 15.61 18.39
CA THR A 162 -4.95 16.63 19.17
C THR A 162 -4.46 16.70 20.61
N ALA A 163 -4.64 17.86 21.25
CA ALA A 163 -4.33 18.04 22.66
C ALA A 163 -5.06 17.04 23.57
N ASN A 164 -6.29 16.64 23.21
CA ASN A 164 -7.06 15.61 23.92
C ASN A 164 -6.39 14.24 23.91
N ASN A 165 -5.55 13.98 22.89
CA ASN A 165 -4.76 12.76 22.78
C ASN A 165 -3.34 12.92 23.32
N ALA A 166 -3.01 14.08 23.92
CA ALA A 166 -1.65 14.46 24.30
C ALA A 166 -0.65 14.42 23.13
N LEU A 167 -1.14 14.69 21.92
CA LEU A 167 -0.37 14.74 20.69
C LEU A 167 -0.45 16.12 20.05
N VAL A 168 0.56 16.47 19.26
CA VAL A 168 0.66 17.77 18.60
C VAL A 168 0.87 17.57 17.11
N TRP A 169 0.13 18.32 16.29
CA TRP A 169 0.31 18.37 14.85
C TRP A 169 1.13 19.60 14.41
N PRO A 170 2.07 19.46 13.46
CA PRO A 170 2.66 18.19 13.01
C PRO A 170 3.49 17.54 14.13
N PRO A 171 3.70 16.21 14.10
CA PRO A 171 4.46 15.52 15.13
C PRO A 171 5.90 16.06 15.22
N PRO A 172 6.38 16.51 16.40
CA PRO A 172 7.74 17.04 16.55
C PRO A 172 8.82 15.95 16.49
N ARG A 173 8.42 14.68 16.65
CA ARG A 173 9.25 13.48 16.54
C ARG A 173 8.37 12.33 16.04
N PRO A 174 8.94 11.29 15.41
CA PRO A 174 8.16 10.13 14.97
C PRO A 174 7.26 9.59 16.08
N GLN A 175 5.97 9.41 15.77
CA GLN A 175 5.00 8.77 16.66
C GLN A 175 4.62 7.40 16.10
N THR A 176 4.81 6.36 16.91
CA THR A 176 4.52 4.98 16.55
C THR A 176 3.30 4.48 17.30
N PHE A 177 2.34 3.97 16.56
CA PHE A 177 1.09 3.40 17.07
C PHE A 177 1.11 1.89 16.81
N VAL A 178 0.98 1.11 17.88
CA VAL A 178 1.10 -0.35 17.83
C VAL A 178 -0.25 -1.00 17.58
N TYR A 179 -0.21 -2.20 16.99
CA TYR A 179 -1.37 -3.03 16.77
C TYR A 179 -2.25 -3.15 18.03
N GLY A 180 -3.57 -2.97 17.85
CA GLY A 180 -4.57 -3.05 18.93
C GLY A 180 -4.82 -1.75 19.69
N SER A 181 -4.06 -0.68 19.44
CA SER A 181 -4.40 0.66 19.94
C SER A 181 -5.52 1.30 19.10
N ALA A 182 -6.30 2.19 19.70
CA ALA A 182 -7.37 2.90 19.00
C ALA A 182 -6.81 3.78 17.87
N GLU A 183 -5.65 4.40 18.11
CA GLU A 183 -4.91 5.23 17.15
C GLU A 183 -4.50 4.42 15.92
N TYR A 184 -3.95 3.22 16.16
CA TYR A 184 -3.58 2.29 15.10
C TYR A 184 -4.80 1.87 14.28
N GLU A 185 -5.89 1.49 14.95
CA GLU A 185 -7.14 1.11 14.27
C GLU A 185 -7.70 2.27 13.44
N GLY A 186 -7.68 3.49 13.99
CA GLY A 186 -8.05 4.70 13.26
C GLY A 186 -7.20 4.91 12.01
N LEU A 187 -5.87 4.81 12.13
CA LEU A 187 -4.94 4.92 11.01
C LEU A 187 -5.19 3.86 9.93
N VAL A 188 -5.43 2.61 10.30
CA VAL A 188 -5.82 1.54 9.36
C VAL A 188 -7.11 1.90 8.62
N GLY A 189 -8.07 2.53 9.30
CA GLY A 189 -9.34 2.94 8.73
C GLY A 189 -9.31 4.18 7.82
N THR A 190 -8.17 4.85 7.70
CA THR A 190 -7.94 5.91 6.70
C THR A 190 -7.77 5.31 5.31
N ARG A 191 -7.87 6.13 4.27
CA ARG A 191 -7.72 5.70 2.87
C ARG A 191 -6.33 5.15 2.57
N LEU A 192 -5.26 5.75 3.13
CA LEU A 192 -3.91 5.21 2.99
C LEU A 192 -3.73 3.92 3.79
N GLY A 193 -4.16 3.91 5.06
CA GLY A 193 -4.08 2.70 5.89
C GLY A 193 -4.84 1.52 5.29
N THR A 194 -6.02 1.78 4.73
CA THR A 194 -6.83 0.78 4.02
C THR A 194 -6.09 0.26 2.80
N THR A 195 -5.47 1.13 2.01
CA THR A 195 -4.72 0.74 0.80
C THR A 195 -3.55 -0.19 1.14
N VAL A 196 -2.75 0.15 2.16
CA VAL A 196 -1.61 -0.68 2.58
C VAL A 196 -2.09 -1.98 3.24
N THR A 197 -3.20 -1.95 3.96
CA THR A 197 -3.77 -3.18 4.53
C THR A 197 -4.37 -4.09 3.46
N TYR A 198 -4.92 -3.54 2.37
CA TYR A 198 -5.36 -4.31 1.21
C TYR A 198 -4.18 -4.93 0.45
N LEU A 199 -3.01 -4.27 0.43
CA LEU A 199 -1.78 -4.91 -0.03
C LEU A 199 -1.47 -6.15 0.81
N VAL A 200 -1.53 -6.06 2.16
CA VAL A 200 -1.31 -7.23 3.02
C VAL A 200 -2.33 -8.35 2.75
N LEU A 201 -3.62 -8.01 2.62
CA LEU A 201 -4.68 -8.98 2.30
C LEU A 201 -4.53 -9.64 0.92
N GLY A 202 -4.03 -8.89 -0.07
CA GLY A 202 -3.80 -9.40 -1.43
C GLY A 202 -2.51 -10.20 -1.57
N ALA A 203 -1.49 -9.86 -0.78
CA ALA A 203 -0.15 -10.44 -0.84
C ALA A 203 0.03 -11.71 -0.01
N PHE A 204 -0.70 -11.82 1.11
CA PHE A 204 -0.49 -12.87 2.10
C PHE A 204 -1.79 -13.60 2.42
N ALA A 205 -1.66 -14.89 2.75
CA ALA A 205 -2.78 -15.61 3.33
C ALA A 205 -3.19 -14.93 4.64
N ARG A 206 -4.50 -14.76 4.84
CA ARG A 206 -5.06 -14.19 6.07
C ARG A 206 -4.54 -14.95 7.30
N GLY A 207 -4.31 -14.24 8.39
CA GLY A 207 -3.76 -14.78 9.64
C GLY A 207 -2.26 -15.08 9.60
N THR A 208 -1.55 -14.82 8.49
CA THR A 208 -0.09 -15.07 8.41
C THR A 208 0.75 -13.81 8.52
N HIS A 209 0.25 -12.67 8.06
CA HIS A 209 0.96 -11.40 8.09
C HIS A 209 0.02 -10.29 8.54
N ARG A 210 0.57 -9.28 9.19
CA ARG A 210 -0.17 -8.05 9.54
C ARG A 210 0.76 -6.86 9.61
N ILE A 211 0.17 -5.66 9.62
CA ILE A 211 0.88 -4.44 9.99
C ILE A 211 1.03 -4.45 11.51
N SER A 212 2.23 -4.53 12.05
CA SER A 212 2.48 -4.59 13.50
C SER A 212 2.42 -3.21 14.16
N GLN A 213 2.85 -2.19 13.43
CA GLN A 213 2.83 -0.80 13.90
C GLN A 213 2.82 0.17 12.71
N ILE A 214 2.31 1.37 12.99
CA ILE A 214 2.26 2.48 12.03
C ILE A 214 3.01 3.66 12.66
N THR A 215 4.02 4.18 11.96
CA THR A 215 4.77 5.35 12.39
C THR A 215 4.42 6.55 11.52
N VAL A 216 3.99 7.64 12.14
CA VAL A 216 3.74 8.93 11.49
C VAL A 216 4.84 9.90 11.89
N GLU A 217 5.47 10.51 10.90
CA GLU A 217 6.56 11.46 11.10
C GLU A 217 6.50 12.63 10.11
N HIS A 218 7.14 13.73 10.49
CA HIS A 218 7.27 14.95 9.70
C HIS A 218 8.76 15.29 9.57
N PRO A 219 9.51 14.53 8.74
CA PRO A 219 10.98 14.56 8.72
C PRO A 219 11.56 15.85 8.12
N TYR A 220 10.83 16.52 7.23
CA TYR A 220 11.28 17.75 6.58
C TYR A 220 10.08 18.66 6.25
N ARG A 221 10.32 19.98 6.15
CA ARG A 221 9.27 21.02 6.04
C ARG A 221 8.19 20.63 5.01
N ALA A 222 6.99 20.41 5.53
CA ALA A 222 5.74 20.10 4.81
C ALA A 222 5.61 18.68 4.21
N CYS A 223 6.52 17.76 4.51
CA CYS A 223 6.39 16.36 4.08
C CYS A 223 5.95 15.50 5.26
N ILE A 224 4.77 14.89 5.16
CA ILE A 224 4.32 13.84 6.07
C ILE A 224 4.72 12.49 5.49
N MET A 225 5.36 11.67 6.32
CA MET A 225 5.73 10.29 5.99
C MET A 225 5.03 9.34 6.96
N ILE A 226 4.43 8.29 6.40
CA ILE A 226 3.75 7.24 7.16
C ILE A 226 4.38 5.90 6.80
N ARG A 227 4.95 5.23 7.79
CA ARG A 227 5.55 3.90 7.65
C ARG A 227 4.63 2.85 8.27
N PHE A 228 4.38 1.79 7.51
CA PHE A 228 3.66 0.60 7.92
C PHE A 228 4.67 -0.56 8.01
N ASP A 229 4.86 -1.08 9.21
CA ASP A 229 5.77 -2.19 9.46
C ASP A 229 4.98 -3.50 9.40
N ILE A 230 5.41 -4.45 8.56
CA ILE A 230 4.73 -5.73 8.32
C ILE A 230 5.51 -6.85 9.00
N GLU A 231 4.81 -7.65 9.80
CA GLU A 231 5.37 -8.83 10.48
C GLU A 231 4.76 -10.14 9.98
N ASP A 232 5.54 -11.22 10.07
CA ASP A 232 5.11 -12.59 9.83
C ASP A 232 4.74 -13.23 11.17
N LEU A 233 3.48 -13.59 11.33
CA LEU A 233 2.92 -14.16 12.56
C LEU A 233 3.41 -15.58 12.83
N ASN A 234 3.84 -16.32 11.80
CA ASN A 234 4.40 -17.65 11.96
C ASN A 234 5.84 -17.62 12.50
N SER A 235 6.55 -16.50 12.29
CA SER A 235 7.89 -16.30 12.83
C SER A 235 7.89 -16.03 14.35
N ILE A 236 6.77 -15.55 14.88
CA ILE A 236 6.60 -15.19 16.30
C ILE A 236 6.21 -16.42 17.14
N SER A 237 5.54 -17.41 16.54
CA SER A 237 5.08 -18.62 17.22
C SER A 237 6.16 -19.71 17.36
N SER A 238 7.35 -19.51 16.78
CA SER A 238 8.48 -20.43 16.89
C SER A 238 9.42 -20.00 18.03
N PRO A 239 9.39 -20.62 19.23
CA PRO A 239 10.43 -20.38 20.21
C PRO A 239 11.78 -20.84 19.63
N SER A 240 12.80 -19.99 19.77
CA SER A 240 14.16 -20.25 19.34
C SER A 240 14.69 -21.54 19.97
N SER A 241 14.66 -22.65 19.23
CA SER A 241 15.38 -23.86 19.60
C SER A 241 16.87 -23.59 19.39
N LYS A 242 17.57 -23.39 20.50
CA LYS A 242 19.03 -23.42 20.54
C LYS A 242 19.51 -24.78 20.02
N GLY A 243 20.31 -24.72 18.96
CA GLY A 243 21.45 -25.60 18.71
C GLY A 243 21.18 -27.09 18.59
N SER A 244 21.23 -27.60 17.36
CA SER A 244 22.07 -28.76 17.01
C SER A 244 22.07 -28.98 15.49
N SER A 245 23.24 -28.91 14.89
CA SER A 245 23.61 -29.60 13.64
C SER A 245 24.98 -30.23 13.92
N PRO A 246 25.46 -31.26 13.18
CA PRO A 246 24.96 -31.75 11.89
C PRO A 246 24.87 -33.30 11.79
N GLY A 247 24.20 -33.83 10.76
CA GLY A 247 24.27 -35.28 10.53
C GLY A 247 23.55 -35.86 9.31
N SER A 248 24.29 -35.91 8.20
CA SER A 248 24.31 -37.02 7.22
C SER A 248 23.27 -37.10 6.07
N LYS A 249 23.86 -36.93 4.88
CA LYS A 249 23.53 -37.47 3.54
C LYS A 249 22.67 -38.75 3.50
N ARG A 250 21.72 -38.79 2.55
CA ARG A 250 21.61 -39.89 1.58
C ARG A 250 20.85 -39.49 0.30
N ARG A 251 21.44 -39.86 -0.85
CA ARG A 251 20.89 -39.90 -2.22
C ARG A 251 19.67 -40.84 -2.29
N GLN A 252 18.72 -40.63 -3.22
CA GLN A 252 18.66 -41.22 -4.59
C GLN A 252 17.23 -41.19 -5.17
N THR A 253 17.09 -40.78 -6.45
CA THR A 253 16.22 -41.27 -7.57
C THR A 253 14.74 -41.63 -7.30
N SER A 254 13.76 -41.40 -8.18
CA SER A 254 13.70 -41.45 -9.65
C SER A 254 12.41 -40.79 -10.16
N ASP A 255 12.44 -40.46 -11.45
CA ASP A 255 11.36 -40.40 -12.45
C ASP A 255 10.02 -41.07 -12.07
N ASP A 256 8.92 -40.40 -12.42
CA ASP A 256 7.90 -40.99 -13.30
C ASP A 256 6.97 -39.90 -13.85
N ASP A 257 6.84 -39.93 -15.17
CA ASP A 257 5.91 -39.19 -16.01
C ASP A 257 4.46 -39.57 -15.70
N GLU A 258 3.54 -38.61 -15.59
CA GLU A 258 2.15 -38.84 -16.04
C GLU A 258 1.52 -37.57 -16.65
N GLU A 259 1.27 -37.72 -17.94
CA GLU A 259 0.54 -36.89 -18.88
C GLU A 259 -0.98 -37.01 -18.62
N TYR A 260 -1.71 -35.89 -18.49
CA TYR A 260 -3.18 -35.90 -18.49
C TYR A 260 -3.77 -34.74 -19.32
N VAL A 261 -3.99 -35.06 -20.59
CA VAL A 261 -5.16 -34.82 -21.46
C VAL A 261 -6.10 -33.62 -21.16
N GLU A 262 -6.16 -32.70 -22.13
CA GLU A 262 -7.17 -31.65 -22.29
C GLU A 262 -8.60 -32.19 -22.52
N GLY A 263 -9.58 -31.54 -21.89
CA GLY A 263 -11.01 -31.75 -22.11
C GLY A 263 -11.82 -30.42 -22.09
N PRO A 264 -13.01 -30.37 -22.69
CA PRO A 264 -13.41 -29.23 -23.52
C PRO A 264 -14.09 -28.05 -22.81
N ARG A 265 -13.88 -26.87 -23.41
CA ARG A 265 -14.48 -25.56 -23.14
C ARG A 265 -16.01 -25.63 -22.97
N LYS A 266 -16.50 -25.16 -21.82
CA LYS A 266 -17.91 -24.80 -21.61
C LYS A 266 -18.07 -23.28 -21.54
N ARG A 267 -18.74 -22.73 -22.57
CA ARG A 267 -19.35 -21.38 -22.55
C ARG A 267 -20.24 -21.25 -21.33
N ARG A 268 -20.02 -20.22 -20.51
CA ARG A 268 -21.01 -19.76 -19.52
C ARG A 268 -21.36 -18.29 -19.76
N LYS A 269 -22.67 -18.11 -19.93
CA LYS A 269 -23.44 -16.89 -20.12
C LYS A 269 -23.20 -15.88 -19.01
N SER A 270 -23.18 -14.60 -19.39
CA SER A 270 -23.28 -13.45 -18.50
C SER A 270 -24.58 -13.45 -17.69
N PRO A 271 -24.53 -12.99 -16.43
CA PRO A 271 -25.52 -12.09 -15.86
C PRO A 271 -24.79 -10.78 -15.51
N GLY A 272 -25.29 -9.61 -15.83
CA GLY A 272 -26.61 -9.12 -15.47
C GLY A 272 -26.38 -7.77 -14.81
N ASN A 273 -26.57 -6.73 -15.61
CA ASN A 273 -26.78 -5.32 -15.28
C ASN A 273 -26.92 -5.01 -13.78
N THR A 274 -25.92 -4.35 -13.20
CA THR A 274 -26.08 -3.60 -11.95
C THR A 274 -25.88 -2.11 -12.25
N ASP A 275 -26.83 -1.36 -11.72
CA ASP A 275 -27.19 0.03 -11.97
C ASP A 275 -26.03 1.03 -11.75
N PRO A 276 -25.65 1.88 -12.72
CA PRO A 276 -24.57 2.86 -12.57
C PRO A 276 -24.92 4.12 -11.75
N GLU A 277 -26.17 4.31 -11.32
CA GLU A 277 -26.63 5.61 -10.78
C GLU A 277 -26.27 5.92 -9.31
N HIS A 278 -25.39 5.15 -8.66
CA HIS A 278 -24.98 5.41 -7.27
C HIS A 278 -23.46 5.48 -7.05
N TYR A 279 -22.73 6.13 -7.96
CA TYR A 279 -21.36 6.57 -7.71
C TYR A 279 -21.30 8.06 -7.32
N SER A 280 -21.12 8.33 -6.03
CA SER A 280 -20.95 9.67 -5.44
C SER A 280 -19.48 9.97 -5.07
N GLY A 281 -18.54 9.72 -5.99
CA GLY A 281 -17.12 9.98 -5.77
C GLY A 281 -16.74 11.47 -5.82
N PRO A 282 -16.05 12.04 -4.81
CA PRO A 282 -15.58 13.42 -4.83
C PRO A 282 -14.20 13.50 -5.50
N ALA A 283 -14.19 13.78 -6.79
CA ALA A 283 -13.06 14.43 -7.46
C ALA A 283 -13.52 15.82 -7.94
N ARG A 284 -14.08 16.61 -7.01
CA ARG A 284 -14.26 18.05 -7.26
C ARG A 284 -12.95 18.73 -6.88
N ARG A 285 -12.32 19.32 -7.89
CA ARG A 285 -11.13 20.18 -7.80
C ARG A 285 -11.08 21.01 -6.52
N THR A 286 -10.01 20.83 -5.74
CA THR A 286 -9.60 21.76 -4.67
C THR A 286 -8.08 21.92 -4.63
N ARG A 287 -7.45 22.17 -5.78
CA ARG A 287 -6.18 22.94 -5.77
C ARG A 287 -6.50 24.41 -5.96
N LYS A 288 -6.29 25.22 -4.92
CA LYS A 288 -5.82 26.60 -5.14
C LYS A 288 -4.40 26.49 -5.69
N PRO A 289 -4.09 27.07 -6.86
CA PRO A 289 -2.75 26.97 -7.42
C PRO A 289 -1.77 27.77 -6.56
N VAL A 290 -0.81 27.07 -5.96
CA VAL A 290 0.42 27.68 -5.48
C VAL A 290 1.43 27.52 -6.62
N GLY A 291 1.81 28.64 -7.24
CA GLY A 291 2.75 28.71 -8.36
C GLY A 291 2.07 29.06 -9.69
N GLY A 292 2.30 30.28 -10.19
CA GLY A 292 1.65 30.90 -11.35
C GLY A 292 2.02 30.32 -12.72
N TYR A 293 1.90 29.00 -12.89
CA TYR A 293 1.98 28.35 -14.18
C TYR A 293 0.61 28.34 -14.85
N THR A 294 0.56 28.75 -16.13
CA THR A 294 -0.66 28.68 -16.93
C THR A 294 -0.58 27.49 -17.86
N VAL A 295 -1.57 26.59 -17.78
CA VAL A 295 -1.73 25.49 -18.73
C VAL A 295 -2.52 26.02 -19.93
N LEU A 296 -1.92 25.91 -21.12
CA LEU A 296 -2.55 26.32 -22.38
C LEU A 296 -3.55 25.26 -22.86
N PRO A 297 -4.51 25.61 -23.74
CA PRO A 297 -5.50 24.68 -24.27
C PRO A 297 -4.92 23.46 -25.01
N ASP A 298 -3.68 23.55 -25.48
CA ASP A 298 -2.93 22.46 -26.12
C ASP A 298 -2.16 21.57 -25.13
N GLY A 299 -2.31 21.82 -23.82
CA GLY A 299 -1.68 21.05 -22.76
C GLY A 299 -0.24 21.44 -22.45
N ARG A 300 0.32 22.49 -23.10
CA ARG A 300 1.66 23.00 -22.76
C ARG A 300 1.62 23.88 -21.52
N ILE A 301 2.65 23.77 -20.68
CA ILE A 301 2.80 24.58 -19.46
C ILE A 301 3.65 25.80 -19.78
N ARG A 302 3.11 27.00 -19.57
CA ARG A 302 3.85 28.26 -19.70
C ARG A 302 4.33 28.72 -18.32
N LYS A 303 5.65 28.88 -18.16
CA LYS A 303 6.24 29.52 -16.97
C LYS A 303 5.88 31.01 -16.95
N PRO A 304 5.67 31.63 -15.78
CA PRO A 304 5.48 33.07 -15.70
C PRO A 304 6.74 33.80 -16.22
N PRO A 305 6.59 34.94 -16.91
CA PRO A 305 7.74 35.77 -17.25
C PRO A 305 8.39 36.30 -15.96
N TYR A 306 9.72 36.36 -15.95
CA TYR A 306 10.52 36.90 -14.84
C TYR A 306 10.16 38.36 -14.53
#